data_AF-A0A845XZE4-F1
#
_entry.id   AF-A0A845XZE4-F1
#
_cell.length_a   1.000
_cell.length_b   1.000
_cell.length_c   1.000
_cell.angle_alpha   90.00
_cell.angle_beta   90.00
_cell.angle_gamma   90.00
#
_symmetry.space_group_name_H-M   'P 1'
#
loop_
_entity.id
_entity.type
_entity.pdbx_description
1 polymer ?
#
loop_
_entity_poly.entity_id
_entity_poly.type
_entity_poly.pdbx_seq_one_letter_code
_entity_poly.pdbx_strand_id
1 'polypeptide(L)'
;MFSNVFVLCTGRCGSTTFAKACQHIQNYTVSHESRISLIGDQRLQYSQNHIEVDNRLSWFLGSLEKKYGDCAFYVHLKRDIMSTAKSYAKRLDSPIIKGYSESIILPKQFNYERLDICIDYCNTVNANIELFLKNKSHKME
;
A
#
# COMPACT_ATOMS: atom_id res chain seq x y z
N MET A 1 1.86 -8.83 22.20
CA MET A 1 1.64 -7.42 21.86
C MET A 1 2.33 -7.18 20.52
N PHE A 2 1.63 -6.75 19.48
CA PHE A 2 2.23 -6.56 18.15
C PHE A 2 3.10 -5.31 18.16
N SER A 3 4.31 -5.41 17.61
CA SER A 3 5.22 -4.27 17.62
C SER A 3 4.72 -3.15 16.71
N ASN A 4 4.20 -3.47 15.52
CA ASN A 4 3.88 -2.47 14.49
C ASN A 4 2.60 -2.82 13.75
N VAL A 5 1.93 -1.81 13.18
CA VAL A 5 0.77 -1.97 12.31
C VAL A 5 1.11 -1.44 10.92
N PHE A 6 0.84 -2.22 9.88
CA PHE A 6 1.05 -1.81 8.49
C PHE A 6 -0.28 -1.78 7.75
N VAL A 7 -0.65 -0.61 7.23
CA VAL A 7 -1.85 -0.44 6.43
C VAL A 7 -1.49 -0.49 4.95
N LEU A 8 -1.78 -1.64 4.34
CA LEU A 8 -1.51 -1.96 2.95
C LEU A 8 -2.73 -1.61 2.10
N CYS A 9 -2.52 -0.93 0.98
CA CYS A 9 -3.62 -0.51 0.12
C CYS A 9 -3.18 -0.13 -1.29
N THR A 10 -4.15 0.05 -2.18
CA THR A 10 -3.95 0.57 -3.54
C THR A 10 -3.64 2.06 -3.57
N GLY A 11 -3.84 2.80 -2.47
CA GLY A 11 -4.01 4.24 -2.49
C GLY A 11 -5.34 4.66 -3.12
N ARG A 12 -5.75 5.92 -2.92
CA ARG A 12 -7.07 6.48 -3.32
C ARG A 12 -8.29 5.76 -2.72
N CYS A 13 -8.06 4.95 -1.70
CA CYS A 13 -9.06 4.19 -0.93
C CYS A 13 -9.39 4.81 0.44
N GLY A 14 -8.95 6.04 0.71
CA GLY A 14 -9.18 6.71 1.99
C GLY A 14 -8.01 6.61 3.00
N SER A 15 -6.85 6.14 2.56
CA SER A 15 -5.64 5.99 3.39
C SER A 15 -5.25 7.25 4.16
N THR A 16 -5.34 8.44 3.56
CA THR A 16 -5.06 9.72 4.25
C THR A 16 -6.04 9.97 5.40
N THR A 17 -7.34 9.73 5.18
CA THR A 17 -8.37 9.88 6.22
C THR A 17 -8.17 8.85 7.33
N PHE A 18 -7.86 7.61 6.96
CA PHE A 18 -7.57 6.54 7.92
C PHE A 18 -6.36 6.92 8.80
N ALA A 19 -5.25 7.33 8.18
CA ALA A 19 -4.06 7.80 8.91
C ALA A 19 -4.40 8.96 9.86
N LYS A 20 -5.23 9.91 9.41
CA LYS A 20 -5.67 11.04 10.23
C LYS A 20 -6.50 10.58 11.44
N ALA A 21 -7.40 9.62 11.27
CA ALA A 21 -8.17 9.06 12.38
C ALA A 21 -7.27 8.33 13.39
N CYS A 22 -6.30 7.55 12.90
CA CYS A 22 -5.34 6.85 13.76
C CYS A 22 -4.48 7.79 14.62
N GLN A 23 -4.32 9.07 14.26
CA GLN A 23 -3.61 10.05 15.11
C GLN A 23 -4.25 10.25 16.50
N HIS A 24 -5.50 9.82 16.69
CA HIS A 24 -6.17 9.85 18.00
C HIS A 24 -5.81 8.65 18.90
N ILE A 25 -5.10 7.65 18.38
CA ILE A 25 -4.60 6.50 19.14
C ILE A 25 -3.37 6.94 19.94
N GLN A 26 -3.44 6.89 21.27
CA GLN A 26 -2.41 7.48 22.14
C GLN A 26 -1.19 6.58 22.38
N ASN A 27 -1.33 5.27 22.20
CA ASN A 27 -0.27 4.28 22.45
C ASN A 27 0.50 3.88 21.18
N TYR A 28 0.21 4.50 20.03
CA TYR A 28 0.93 4.28 18.77
C TYR A 28 1.31 5.62 18.14
N THR A 29 2.49 5.66 17.54
CA THR A 29 2.84 6.72 16.58
C THR A 29 2.22 6.38 15.23
N VAL A 30 1.89 7.40 14.43
CA VAL A 30 1.21 7.20 13.15
C VAL A 30 1.81 8.10 12.08
N SER A 31 2.08 7.52 10.92
CA SER A 31 2.53 8.25 9.74
C SER A 31 1.85 7.77 8.46
N HIS A 32 1.86 8.63 7.44
CA HIS A 32 1.42 8.32 6.08
C HIS A 32 2.61 8.54 5.15
N GLU A 33 3.08 7.46 4.51
CA GLU A 33 4.17 7.47 3.52
C GLU A 33 5.49 8.09 4.06
N SER A 34 5.85 7.80 5.32
CA SER A 34 6.96 8.49 6.01
C SER A 34 8.36 8.16 5.49
N ARG A 35 8.50 7.03 4.79
CA ARG A 35 9.81 6.47 4.39
C ARG A 35 9.93 6.18 2.90
N ILE A 36 9.09 6.79 2.07
CA ILE A 36 9.02 6.47 0.64
C ILE A 36 10.31 6.80 -0.15
N SER A 37 11.18 7.67 0.38
CA SER A 37 12.46 8.04 -0.21
C SER A 37 13.64 7.25 0.34
N LEU A 38 13.45 6.44 1.39
CA LEU A 38 14.50 5.66 2.02
C LEU A 38 14.66 4.31 1.31
N ILE A 39 15.88 3.78 1.32
CA ILE A 39 16.25 2.51 0.66
C ILE A 39 16.87 1.52 1.65
N GLY A 40 17.02 0.26 1.24
CA GLY A 40 17.60 -0.80 2.08
C GLY A 40 16.84 -0.97 3.40
N ASP A 41 17.57 -1.21 4.50
CA ASP A 41 16.96 -1.43 5.81
C ASP A 41 16.19 -0.22 6.35
N GLN A 42 16.63 0.99 5.97
CA GLN A 42 16.03 2.26 6.40
C GLN A 42 14.58 2.39 5.92
N ARG A 43 14.26 1.84 4.74
CA ARG A 43 12.91 1.82 4.16
C ARG A 43 11.87 1.24 5.11
N LEU A 44 12.28 0.25 5.91
CA LEU A 44 11.40 -0.49 6.81
C LEU A 44 11.83 -0.39 8.28
N GLN A 45 12.65 0.58 8.69
CA GLN A 45 13.16 0.67 10.07
C GLN A 45 12.24 1.46 11.02
N TYR A 46 10.96 1.10 11.10
CA TYR A 46 9.99 1.80 11.93
C TYR A 46 10.26 1.56 13.43
N SER A 47 9.96 2.56 14.27
CA SER A 47 9.99 2.41 15.73
C SER A 47 8.92 1.42 16.19
N GLN A 48 9.10 0.86 17.39
CA GLN A 48 8.06 0.06 18.02
C GLN A 48 6.80 0.91 18.25
N ASN A 49 5.64 0.27 18.25
CA ASN A 49 4.32 0.86 18.35
C ASN A 49 4.08 1.94 17.30
N HIS A 50 4.33 1.60 16.04
CA HIS A 50 4.12 2.48 14.90
C HIS A 50 3.08 1.93 13.94
N ILE A 51 2.17 2.81 13.49
CA ILE A 51 1.23 2.58 12.40
C ILE A 51 1.76 3.31 11.17
N GLU A 52 2.20 2.55 10.16
CA GLU A 52 2.55 3.11 8.86
C GLU A 52 1.42 2.86 7.87
N VAL A 53 0.90 3.93 7.29
CA VAL A 53 -0.05 3.88 6.17
C VAL A 53 0.69 4.22 4.89
N ASP A 54 0.91 3.25 4.01
CA ASP A 54 1.74 3.46 2.81
C ASP A 54 1.34 2.47 1.71
N ASN A 55 0.80 3.01 0.61
CA ASN A 55 0.38 2.22 -0.54
C ASN A 55 1.56 1.58 -1.29
N ARG A 56 2.79 2.11 -1.15
CA ARG A 56 3.96 1.56 -1.83
C ARG A 56 4.49 0.31 -1.15
N LEU A 57 4.11 0.02 0.10
CA LEU A 57 4.50 -1.22 0.76
C LEU A 57 4.00 -2.47 0.04
N SER A 58 2.99 -2.35 -0.83
CA SER A 58 2.56 -3.44 -1.73
C SER A 58 3.66 -3.92 -2.68
N TRP A 59 4.72 -3.13 -2.89
CA TRP A 59 5.90 -3.49 -3.69
C TRP A 59 7.08 -3.98 -2.84
N PHE A 60 6.97 -3.93 -1.50
CA PHE A 60 8.02 -4.32 -0.55
C PHE A 60 7.60 -5.51 0.32
N LEU A 61 6.58 -6.27 -0.07
CA LEU A 61 5.99 -7.34 0.74
C LEU A 61 7.01 -8.43 1.14
N GLY A 62 7.94 -8.78 0.27
CA GLY A 62 9.01 -9.73 0.61
C GLY A 62 9.99 -9.20 1.67
N SER A 63 10.31 -7.90 1.64
CA SER A 63 11.15 -7.28 2.67
C SER A 63 10.37 -7.08 3.98
N LEU A 64 9.07 -6.78 3.88
CA LEU A 64 8.17 -6.68 5.01
C LEU A 64 8.02 -8.04 5.73
N GLU A 65 7.90 -9.13 4.95
CA GLU A 65 7.91 -10.51 5.45
C GLU A 65 9.16 -10.80 6.26
N LYS A 66 10.34 -10.57 5.68
CA LYS A 66 11.62 -10.87 6.31
C LYS A 66 11.82 -10.11 7.63
N LYS A 67 11.34 -8.87 7.69
CA LYS A 67 11.60 -7.99 8.84
C LYS A 67 10.54 -8.09 9.94
N TYR A 68 9.28 -8.15 9.56
CA TYR A 68 8.15 -8.08 10.50
C TYR A 68 7.33 -9.36 10.54
N GLY A 69 7.29 -10.14 9.45
CA GLY A 69 6.71 -11.49 9.44
C GLY A 69 5.34 -11.55 10.09
N ASP A 70 5.17 -12.44 11.05
CA ASP A 70 3.94 -12.59 11.85
C ASP A 70 4.03 -11.82 13.20
N CYS A 71 5.05 -10.97 13.38
CA CYS A 71 5.24 -10.16 14.59
C CYS A 71 4.57 -8.77 14.51
N ALA A 72 3.91 -8.46 13.39
CA ALA A 72 3.19 -7.23 13.13
C ALA A 72 1.71 -7.49 12.83
N PHE A 73 0.90 -6.45 12.97
CA PHE A 73 -0.50 -6.47 12.56
C PHE A 73 -0.64 -5.83 11.18
N TYR A 74 -1.44 -6.42 10.31
CA TYR A 74 -1.64 -5.92 8.95
C TYR A 74 -3.10 -5.54 8.71
N VAL A 75 -3.32 -4.38 8.08
CA VAL A 75 -4.65 -3.93 7.66
C VAL A 75 -4.64 -3.80 6.15
N HIS A 76 -5.52 -4.52 5.45
CA HIS A 76 -5.78 -4.29 4.03
C HIS A 76 -6.89 -3.24 3.89
N LEU A 77 -6.53 -1.98 3.67
CA LEU A 77 -7.54 -0.93 3.50
C LEU A 77 -8.09 -0.95 2.07
N LYS A 78 -9.34 -1.43 1.93
CA LYS A 78 -10.01 -1.57 0.63
C LYS A 78 -11.05 -0.49 0.37
N ARG A 79 -11.27 -0.24 -0.91
CA ARG A 79 -12.39 0.53 -1.48
C ARG A 79 -12.81 -0.17 -2.77
N ASP A 80 -14.04 0.03 -3.21
CA ASP A 80 -14.50 -0.39 -4.55
C ASP A 80 -13.45 -0.09 -5.63
N ILE A 81 -13.13 -1.11 -6.43
CA ILE A 81 -12.05 -1.10 -7.42
C ILE A 81 -12.35 -0.05 -8.49
N MET A 82 -13.59 -0.02 -9.00
CA MET A 82 -13.97 0.92 -10.05
C MET A 82 -13.91 2.36 -9.57
N SER A 83 -14.35 2.63 -8.34
CA SER A 83 -14.26 3.95 -7.72
C SER A 83 -12.81 4.40 -7.52
N THR A 84 -11.93 3.46 -7.14
CA THR A 84 -10.50 3.72 -6.93
C THR A 84 -9.80 3.97 -8.26
N ALA A 85 -10.01 3.11 -9.26
CA ALA A 85 -9.46 3.25 -10.60
C ALA A 85 -9.90 4.54 -11.29
N LYS A 86 -11.20 4.90 -11.22
CA LYS A 86 -11.70 6.19 -11.73
C LYS A 86 -11.06 7.39 -11.00
N SER A 87 -10.72 7.25 -9.72
CA SER A 87 -10.02 8.31 -8.96
C SER A 87 -8.58 8.51 -9.44
N TYR A 88 -7.88 7.43 -9.80
CA TYR A 88 -6.55 7.46 -10.40
C TYR A 88 -6.55 7.92 -11.85
N ALA A 89 -7.51 7.49 -12.67
CA ALA A 89 -7.61 7.88 -14.08
C ALA A 89 -7.76 9.40 -14.27
N LYS A 90 -8.27 10.11 -13.25
CA LYS A 90 -8.33 11.58 -13.19
C LYS A 90 -6.98 12.25 -12.85
N ARG A 91 -5.95 11.49 -12.47
CA ARG A 91 -4.66 11.92 -11.90
C ARG A 91 -3.50 11.02 -12.37
N LEU A 92 -3.34 10.89 -13.68
CA LEU A 92 -2.30 10.04 -14.27
C LEU A 92 -0.87 10.52 -13.99
N ASP A 93 -0.73 11.78 -13.57
CA ASP A 93 0.50 12.35 -13.05
C ASP A 93 0.90 11.79 -11.67
N SER A 94 0.03 10.99 -11.02
CA SER A 94 0.38 10.28 -9.80
C SER A 94 1.64 9.42 -10.03
N PRO A 95 2.73 9.63 -9.26
CA PRO A 95 4.00 8.94 -9.49
C PRO A 95 3.88 7.41 -9.49
N ILE A 96 2.96 6.85 -8.70
CA ILE A 96 2.77 5.40 -8.62
C ILE A 96 2.08 4.83 -9.86
N ILE A 97 1.09 5.53 -10.41
CA ILE A 97 0.43 5.12 -11.66
C ILE A 97 1.37 5.32 -12.82
N LYS A 98 2.08 6.44 -12.88
CA LYS A 98 3.09 6.68 -13.92
C LYS A 98 4.16 5.59 -13.93
N GLY A 99 4.72 5.26 -12.77
CA GLY A 99 5.71 4.18 -12.65
C GLY A 99 5.14 2.83 -13.08
N TYR A 100 3.91 2.51 -12.69
CA TYR A 100 3.25 1.29 -13.13
C TYR A 100 3.04 1.26 -14.66
N SER A 101 2.44 2.31 -15.22
CA SER A 101 2.05 2.39 -16.62
C SER A 101 3.23 2.50 -17.58
N GLU A 102 4.32 3.17 -17.18
CA GLU A 102 5.45 3.45 -18.07
C GLU A 102 6.64 2.51 -17.83
N SER A 103 6.76 1.91 -16.65
CA SER A 103 7.95 1.12 -16.28
C SER A 103 7.66 -0.34 -15.91
N ILE A 104 6.47 -0.64 -15.36
CA ILE A 104 6.14 -2.02 -14.97
C ILE A 104 5.47 -2.77 -16.12
N ILE A 105 4.38 -2.24 -16.69
CA ILE A 105 3.61 -2.94 -17.73
C ILE A 105 4.13 -2.71 -19.16
N LEU A 106 5.08 -1.78 -19.36
CA LEU A 106 5.75 -1.46 -20.63
C LEU A 106 4.86 -1.61 -21.89
N PRO A 107 3.85 -0.74 -22.08
CA PRO A 107 2.75 -0.96 -23.04
C PRO A 107 3.13 -0.71 -24.51
N LYS A 108 4.40 -0.84 -24.90
CA LYS A 108 4.93 -0.42 -26.23
C LYS A 108 4.19 -0.98 -27.45
N GLN A 109 3.39 -2.04 -27.28
CA GLN A 109 2.63 -2.70 -28.34
C GLN A 109 1.11 -2.57 -28.20
N PHE A 110 0.61 -1.97 -27.11
CA PHE A 110 -0.81 -1.94 -26.78
C PHE A 110 -1.24 -0.53 -26.37
N ASN A 111 -2.30 -0.02 -26.99
CA ASN A 111 -2.89 1.27 -26.63
C ASN A 111 -4.01 1.04 -25.60
N TYR A 112 -3.65 0.89 -24.33
CA TYR A 112 -4.63 0.71 -23.26
C TYR A 112 -5.30 2.04 -22.89
N GLU A 113 -6.61 1.98 -22.63
CA GLU A 113 -7.31 3.11 -22.05
C GLU A 113 -6.80 3.38 -20.63
N ARG A 114 -6.85 4.66 -20.24
CA ARG A 114 -6.34 5.12 -18.93
C ARG A 114 -7.00 4.40 -17.76
N LEU A 115 -8.30 4.13 -17.90
CA LEU A 115 -9.08 3.44 -16.88
C LEU A 115 -8.65 1.98 -16.75
N ASP A 116 -8.36 1.30 -17.86
CA ASP A 116 -7.95 -0.11 -17.86
C ASP A 116 -6.62 -0.29 -17.14
N ILE A 117 -5.64 0.59 -17.39
CA ILE A 117 -4.36 0.63 -16.67
C ILE A 117 -4.60 0.79 -15.15
N CYS A 118 -5.52 1.67 -14.76
CA CYS A 118 -5.81 1.92 -13.35
C CYS A 118 -6.55 0.74 -12.69
N ILE A 119 -7.42 0.05 -13.43
CA ILE A 119 -8.09 -1.19 -12.98
C ILE A 119 -7.05 -2.27 -12.75
N ASP A 120 -6.17 -2.49 -13.73
CA ASP A 120 -5.09 -3.48 -13.68
C ASP A 120 -4.14 -3.23 -12.50
N TYR A 121 -3.75 -1.97 -12.29
CA TYR A 121 -2.99 -1.55 -11.11
C TYR A 121 -3.69 -1.91 -9.80
N CYS A 122 -4.99 -1.60 -9.67
CA CYS A 122 -5.75 -1.87 -8.45
C CYS A 122 -5.87 -3.38 -8.19
N ASN A 123 -6.14 -4.16 -9.23
CA ASN A 123 -6.21 -5.62 -9.16
C ASN A 123 -4.87 -6.21 -8.76
N THR A 124 -3.78 -5.78 -9.39
CA THR A 124 -2.42 -6.24 -9.10
C THR A 124 -2.05 -5.97 -7.64
N VAL A 125 -2.26 -4.75 -7.16
CA VAL A 125 -1.92 -4.39 -5.77
C VAL A 125 -2.77 -5.18 -4.77
N ASN A 126 -4.09 -5.30 -5.00
CA ASN A 126 -4.95 -6.08 -4.12
C ASN A 126 -4.55 -7.56 -4.10
N ALA A 127 -4.30 -8.18 -5.25
CA ALA A 127 -3.88 -9.58 -5.34
C ALA A 127 -2.55 -9.83 -4.61
N ASN A 128 -1.57 -8.92 -4.75
CA ASN A 128 -0.30 -9.02 -4.04
C ASN A 128 -0.49 -8.97 -2.52
N ILE A 129 -1.33 -8.05 -2.03
CA ILE A 129 -1.62 -7.90 -0.60
C ILE A 129 -2.38 -9.14 -0.10
N GLU A 130 -3.42 -9.59 -0.81
CA GLU A 130 -4.22 -10.77 -0.46
C GLU A 130 -3.35 -12.03 -0.34
N LEU A 131 -2.43 -12.23 -1.29
CA LEU A 131 -1.49 -13.35 -1.24
C LEU A 131 -0.54 -13.26 -0.04
N PHE A 132 0.03 -12.09 0.23
CA PHE A 132 0.90 -11.85 1.38
C PHE A 132 0.19 -12.09 2.71
N LEU A 133 -1.08 -11.66 2.82
CA LEU A 133 -1.89 -11.79 4.02
C LEU A 133 -2.46 -13.20 4.23
N LYS A 134 -2.41 -14.08 3.23
CA LYS A 134 -3.04 -15.41 3.29
C LYS A 134 -2.66 -16.21 4.55
N ASN A 135 -1.41 -16.11 4.99
CA ASN A 135 -0.86 -16.89 6.10
C ASN A 135 -0.54 -16.04 7.35
N LYS A 136 -1.10 -14.84 7.46
CA LYS A 136 -0.86 -13.96 8.62
C LYS A 136 -1.87 -14.24 9.74
N SER A 137 -1.36 -14.43 10.95
CA SER A 137 -2.18 -14.65 12.15
C SER A 137 -2.84 -13.35 12.62
N HIS A 138 -2.28 -12.20 12.24
CA HIS A 138 -2.68 -10.88 12.76
C HIS A 138 -3.00 -9.93 11.61
N LYS A 139 -4.23 -10.04 11.12
CA LYS A 139 -4.69 -9.24 9.98
C LYS A 139 -6.14 -8.78 10.11
N MET A 140 -6.46 -7.73 9.38
CA MET A 140 -7.81 -7.19 9.15
C MET A 140 -7.96 -6.83 7.67
N GLU A 141 -9.11 -7.11 7.08
CA GLU A 141 -9.44 -6.87 5.66
C GLU A 141 -10.72 -6.03 5.51
#